data_AF-A0A3B8XMP3-F1
#
_entry.id   AF-A0A3B8XMP3-F1
#
_cell.length_a   1.000
_cell.length_b   1.000
_cell.length_c   1.000
_cell.angle_alpha   90.00
_cell.angle_beta   90.00
_cell.angle_gamma   90.00
#
_symmetry.space_group_name_H-M   'P 1'
#
loop_
_entity.id
_entity.type
_entity.pdbx_description
1 polymer ?
#
loop_
_entity_poly.entity_id
_entity_poly.type
_entity_poly.pdbx_seq_one_letter_code
_entity_poly.pdbx_strand_id
1 'polypeptide(L)'
;LPDETPSGAQGWFLNMRRAKFQDRRVRQALTLAFDFEWTNRNIFYDLYKRTESYFENSPMKARGMPDAAEIALLEPFRDDLHADVFGEAVTPPVSDGSGQDRRLLRRAAQLLDEAGW
;
A
#
# COMPACT_ATOMS: atom_id res chain seq x y z
N LEU A 1 -15.12 23.49 -7.52
CA LEU A 1 -14.98 22.30 -8.38
C LEU A 1 -13.80 21.50 -7.83
N PRO A 2 -13.88 20.17 -7.72
CA PRO A 2 -12.71 19.36 -7.42
C PRO A 2 -11.67 19.57 -8.54
N ASP A 3 -10.40 19.75 -8.15
CA ASP A 3 -9.32 20.13 -9.06
C ASP A 3 -8.80 18.95 -9.90
N GLU A 4 -9.10 17.70 -9.51
CA GLU A 4 -8.72 16.42 -10.19
C GLU A 4 -7.23 16.25 -10.57
N THR A 5 -6.38 17.21 -10.21
CA THR A 5 -4.94 17.16 -10.35
C THR A 5 -4.40 16.04 -9.48
N PRO A 6 -3.60 15.11 -10.03
CA PRO A 6 -2.99 14.06 -9.24
C PRO A 6 -2.17 14.64 -8.10
N SER A 7 -2.43 14.17 -6.88
CA SER A 7 -1.59 14.46 -5.73
C SER A 7 -0.22 13.83 -5.92
N GLY A 8 0.84 14.52 -5.51
CA GLY A 8 2.18 13.94 -5.51
C GLY A 8 2.24 12.69 -4.63
N ALA A 9 2.98 11.67 -5.06
CA ALA A 9 3.21 10.47 -4.28
C ALA A 9 4.32 10.73 -3.24
N GLN A 10 3.97 10.69 -1.96
CA GLN A 10 4.91 10.74 -0.85
C GLN A 10 4.86 9.44 -0.05
N GLY A 11 6.03 8.85 0.22
CA GLY A 11 6.11 7.63 1.00
C GLY A 11 7.54 7.18 1.25
N TRP A 12 7.67 6.02 1.88
CA TRP A 12 8.96 5.38 2.14
C TRP A 12 9.37 4.54 0.93
N PHE A 13 10.31 5.04 0.14
CA PHE A 13 10.84 4.31 -1.01
C PHE A 13 11.94 3.34 -0.57
N LEU A 14 11.62 2.05 -0.56
CA LEU A 14 12.56 1.01 -0.16
C LEU A 14 13.56 0.72 -1.28
N ASN A 15 14.86 0.83 -0.97
CA ASN A 15 15.91 0.51 -1.93
C ASN A 15 16.01 -1.01 -2.14
N MET A 16 15.29 -1.52 -3.14
CA MET A 16 15.24 -2.95 -3.44
C MET A 16 16.60 -3.53 -3.84
N ARG A 17 17.60 -2.72 -4.23
CA ARG A 17 18.97 -3.22 -4.51
C ARG A 17 19.64 -3.87 -3.29
N ARG A 18 19.15 -3.60 -2.08
CA ARG A 18 19.63 -4.24 -0.85
C ARG A 18 18.89 -5.55 -0.62
N ALA A 19 19.63 -6.64 -0.40
CA ALA A 19 19.08 -7.99 -0.25
C ALA A 19 17.89 -8.08 0.73
N LYS A 20 17.97 -7.39 1.88
CA LYS A 20 16.91 -7.38 2.90
C LYS A 20 15.55 -6.84 2.45
N PHE A 21 15.47 -6.10 1.33
CA PHE A 21 14.21 -5.55 0.81
C PHE A 21 13.76 -6.19 -0.51
N GLN A 22 14.46 -7.23 -0.97
CA GLN A 22 14.14 -7.95 -2.21
C GLN A 22 12.84 -8.76 -2.08
N ASP A 23 12.61 -9.39 -0.92
CA ASP A 23 11.39 -10.14 -0.67
C ASP A 23 10.19 -9.19 -0.49
N ARG A 24 9.11 -9.41 -1.24
CA ARG A 24 7.89 -8.61 -1.18
C ARG A 24 7.21 -8.70 0.20
N ARG A 25 7.27 -9.85 0.87
CA ARG A 25 6.64 -10.07 2.17
C ARG A 25 7.29 -9.18 3.24
N VAL A 26 8.60 -8.97 3.17
CA VAL A 26 9.30 -8.01 4.04
C VAL A 26 8.79 -6.60 3.79
N ARG A 27 8.65 -6.18 2.52
CA ARG A 27 8.12 -4.85 2.19
C ARG A 27 6.68 -4.68 2.70
N GLN A 28 5.84 -5.70 2.52
CA GLN A 28 4.47 -5.70 3.02
C GLN A 28 4.41 -5.64 4.55
N ALA A 29 5.29 -6.37 5.25
CA ALA A 29 5.38 -6.30 6.71
C ALA A 29 5.71 -4.88 7.19
N LEU A 30 6.63 -4.18 6.51
CA LEU A 30 6.95 -2.78 6.81
C LEU A 30 5.75 -1.85 6.56
N THR A 31 4.96 -2.10 5.51
CA THR A 31 3.71 -1.36 5.27
C THR A 31 2.69 -1.58 6.40
N LEU A 32 2.53 -2.81 6.88
CA LEU A 32 1.62 -3.13 8.00
C LEU A 32 2.08 -2.52 9.32
N ALA A 33 3.39 -2.38 9.52
CA ALA A 33 3.96 -1.80 10.74
C ALA A 33 3.89 -0.27 10.79
N PHE A 34 3.57 0.40 9.67
CA PHE A 34 3.43 1.86 9.65
C PHE A 34 2.02 2.29 10.06
N ASP A 35 1.93 2.91 11.23
CA ASP A 35 0.67 3.44 11.77
C ASP A 35 0.43 4.88 11.27
N PHE A 36 -0.33 5.00 10.17
CA PHE A 36 -0.66 6.32 9.62
C PHE A 36 -1.62 7.08 10.53
N GLU A 37 -2.64 6.41 11.08
CA GLU A 37 -3.67 7.04 11.89
C GLU A 37 -3.08 7.68 13.14
N TRP A 38 -2.15 6.99 13.81
CA TRP A 38 -1.40 7.54 14.93
C TRP A 38 -0.50 8.70 14.49
N THR A 39 0.23 8.55 13.38
CA THR A 39 1.14 9.60 12.88
C THR A 39 0.39 10.87 12.51
N ASN A 40 -0.73 10.73 11.80
CA ASN A 40 -1.55 11.86 11.38
C ASN A 40 -2.10 12.62 12.60
N ARG A 41 -2.62 11.89 13.60
CA ARG A 41 -3.15 12.48 14.82
C ARG A 41 -2.09 13.19 15.66
N ASN A 42 -0.95 12.54 15.89
CA ASN A 42 0.03 13.01 16.88
C ASN A 42 1.08 13.95 16.29
N ILE A 43 1.43 13.81 15.01
CA ILE A 43 2.49 14.61 14.37
C ILE A 43 1.91 15.64 13.41
N PHE A 44 0.86 15.27 12.67
CA PHE A 44 0.31 16.14 11.63
C PHE A 44 -1.01 16.83 11.98
N TYR A 45 -1.47 16.67 13.23
CA TYR A 45 -2.69 17.30 13.75
C TYR A 45 -3.95 16.99 12.91
N ASP A 46 -4.05 15.76 12.40
CA ASP A 46 -5.14 15.27 11.55
C ASP A 46 -5.36 16.06 10.23
N LEU A 47 -4.35 16.80 9.78
CA LEU A 47 -4.46 17.65 8.58
C LEU A 47 -4.30 16.88 7.26
N TYR A 48 -3.79 15.64 7.28
CA TYR A 48 -3.55 14.86 6.06
C TYR A 48 -4.55 13.73 5.86
N LYS A 49 -4.68 13.32 4.61
CA LYS A 49 -5.33 12.06 4.21
C LYS A 49 -4.26 11.11 3.71
N ARG A 50 -4.46 9.80 3.91
CA ARG A 50 -3.52 8.79 3.46
C ARG A 50 -3.50 8.75 1.93
N THR A 51 -2.31 8.81 1.33
CA THR A 51 -2.11 8.48 -0.08
C THR A 51 -2.25 6.97 -0.27
N GLU A 52 -3.13 6.54 -1.16
CA GLU A 52 -3.41 5.13 -1.43
C GLU A 52 -2.93 4.72 -2.83
N SER A 53 -2.75 5.68 -3.74
CA SER A 53 -2.32 5.44 -5.12
C SER A 53 -1.19 6.38 -5.54
N TYR A 54 -0.40 5.96 -6.52
CA TYR A 54 0.52 6.84 -7.25
C TYR A 54 -0.22 7.92 -8.06
N PHE A 55 -1.51 7.70 -8.37
CA PHE A 55 -2.38 8.63 -9.09
C PHE A 55 -3.51 9.17 -8.20
N GLU A 56 -3.23 9.34 -6.90
CA GLU A 56 -4.18 9.82 -5.91
C GLU A 56 -4.85 11.14 -6.36
N ASN A 57 -6.13 11.33 -6.01
CA ASN A 57 -6.93 12.49 -6.45
C ASN A 57 -7.10 12.65 -7.98
N SER A 58 -6.98 11.58 -8.75
CA SER A 58 -7.23 11.61 -10.20
C SER A 58 -8.17 10.47 -10.67
N PRO A 59 -8.72 10.57 -11.89
CA PRO A 59 -9.47 9.47 -12.52
C PRO A 59 -8.65 8.20 -12.75
N MET A 60 -7.31 8.29 -12.72
CA MET A 60 -6.41 7.14 -12.92
C MET A 60 -6.17 6.34 -11.63
N LYS A 61 -6.72 6.76 -10.48
CA LYS A 61 -6.65 5.98 -9.25
C LYS A 61 -7.48 4.70 -9.42
N ALA A 62 -6.82 3.54 -9.33
CA ALA A 62 -7.49 2.24 -9.28
C ALA A 62 -8.48 2.16 -8.10
N ARG A 63 -9.68 1.62 -8.34
CA ARG A 63 -10.76 1.48 -7.36
C ARG A 63 -11.54 0.21 -7.62
N GLY A 64 -11.86 -0.54 -6.56
CA GLY A 64 -12.65 -1.77 -6.70
C GLY A 64 -11.95 -2.83 -7.54
N MET A 65 -12.72 -3.67 -8.22
CA MET A 65 -12.20 -4.68 -9.15
C MET A 65 -11.82 -4.02 -10.49
N PRO A 66 -10.78 -4.52 -11.18
CA PRO A 66 -10.44 -4.04 -12.51
C PRO A 66 -11.57 -4.33 -13.48
N ASP A 67 -11.88 -3.37 -14.34
CA ASP A 67 -12.89 -3.53 -15.37
C ASP A 67 -12.40 -4.41 -16.54
N ALA A 68 -13.29 -4.68 -17.50
CA ALA A 68 -12.96 -5.53 -18.64
C ALA A 68 -11.84 -4.95 -19.53
N ALA A 69 -11.73 -3.62 -19.63
CA ALA A 69 -10.69 -2.96 -20.42
C ALA A 69 -9.34 -3.01 -19.69
N GLU A 70 -9.33 -2.77 -18.37
CA GLU A 70 -8.15 -2.92 -17.52
C GLU A 70 -7.64 -4.37 -17.54
N ILE A 71 -8.53 -5.36 -17.39
CA ILE A 71 -8.17 -6.78 -17.49
C ILE A 71 -7.54 -7.07 -18.86
N ALA A 72 -8.15 -6.60 -19.96
CA ALA A 72 -7.61 -6.82 -21.30
C ALA A 72 -6.18 -6.23 -21.47
N LEU A 73 -5.87 -5.13 -20.78
CA LEU A 73 -4.52 -4.56 -20.77
C LEU A 73 -3.53 -5.37 -19.90
N LEU A 74 -4.01 -5.95 -18.80
CA LEU A 74 -3.18 -6.70 -17.85
C LEU A 74 -2.94 -8.15 -18.26
N GLU A 75 -3.88 -8.75 -18.99
CA GLU A 75 -3.87 -10.18 -19.35
C GLU A 75 -2.59 -10.65 -20.07
N PRO A 76 -1.99 -9.88 -21.00
CA PRO A 76 -0.72 -10.26 -21.62
C PRO A 76 0.45 -10.43 -20.63
N PHE A 77 0.33 -9.89 -19.41
CA PHE A 77 1.35 -9.92 -18.36
C PHE A 77 0.94 -10.80 -17.17
N ARG A 78 -0.11 -11.62 -17.30
CA ARG A 78 -0.68 -12.38 -16.18
C ARG A 78 0.33 -13.24 -15.42
N ASP A 79 1.31 -13.82 -16.12
CA ASP A 79 2.34 -14.67 -15.51
C ASP A 79 3.43 -13.86 -14.78
N ASP A 80 3.63 -12.59 -15.14
CA ASP A 80 4.60 -11.68 -14.53
C ASP A 80 4.02 -10.85 -13.38
N LEU A 81 2.69 -10.74 -13.32
CA LEU A 81 1.96 -9.94 -12.35
C LEU A 81 1.50 -10.78 -11.17
N HIS A 82 1.47 -10.16 -10.00
CA HIS A 82 0.90 -10.81 -8.82
C HIS A 82 -0.62 -10.96 -8.97
N ALA A 83 -1.17 -12.08 -8.48
CA ALA A 83 -2.61 -12.37 -8.57
C ALA A 83 -3.50 -11.23 -8.01
N ASP A 84 -3.05 -10.55 -6.95
CA ASP A 84 -3.76 -9.40 -6.34
C ASP A 84 -4.03 -8.26 -7.34
N VAL A 85 -3.24 -8.12 -8.41
CA VAL A 85 -3.45 -7.10 -9.46
C VAL A 85 -4.79 -7.30 -10.17
N PHE A 86 -5.30 -8.53 -10.20
CA PHE A 86 -6.59 -8.88 -10.80
C PHE A 86 -7.74 -8.91 -9.77
N GLY A 87 -7.45 -8.53 -8.52
CA GLY A 87 -8.42 -8.47 -7.43
C GLY A 87 -8.85 -7.03 -7.12
N GLU A 88 -9.40 -6.82 -5.93
CA GLU A 88 -9.76 -5.49 -5.46
C GLU A 88 -8.51 -4.60 -5.31
N ALA A 89 -8.63 -3.33 -5.70
CA ALA A 89 -7.58 -2.34 -5.61
C ALA A 89 -6.97 -2.31 -4.21
N VAL A 90 -5.68 -2.64 -4.14
CA VAL A 90 -4.94 -2.71 -2.87
C VAL A 90 -4.82 -1.30 -2.27
N THR A 91 -5.30 -1.16 -1.04
CA THR A 91 -5.16 0.07 -0.24
C THR A 91 -4.21 -0.16 0.94
N PRO A 92 -3.56 0.89 1.45
CA PRO A 92 -2.80 0.81 2.70
C PRO A 92 -3.68 0.32 3.85
N PRO A 93 -3.14 -0.46 4.79
CA PRO A 93 -3.88 -0.90 5.96
C PRO A 93 -4.28 0.32 6.82
N VAL A 94 -5.48 0.25 7.40
CA VAL A 94 -5.93 1.19 8.43
C VAL A 94 -5.65 0.56 9.80
N SER A 95 -4.92 1.28 10.65
CA SER A 95 -4.62 0.85 12.02
C SER A 95 -5.72 1.28 13.01
N ASP A 96 -5.62 0.83 14.26
CA ASP A 96 -6.42 1.35 15.37
C ASP A 96 -5.97 2.74 15.91
N GLY A 97 -4.88 3.29 15.36
CA GLY A 97 -4.32 4.58 15.72
C GLY A 97 -3.66 4.64 17.10
N SER A 98 -3.41 3.49 17.74
CA SER A 98 -2.79 3.42 19.08
C SER A 98 -1.27 3.60 19.05
N GLY A 99 -0.62 3.47 17.89
CA GLY A 99 0.83 3.37 17.75
C GLY A 99 1.36 1.96 18.07
N GLN A 100 0.50 1.03 18.46
CA GLN A 100 0.85 -0.35 18.82
C GLN A 100 -0.23 -1.36 18.38
N ASP A 101 -0.87 -1.17 17.21
CA ASP A 101 -1.90 -2.08 16.68
C ASP A 101 -1.37 -3.52 16.60
N ARG A 102 -1.74 -4.33 17.60
CA ARG A 102 -1.23 -5.70 17.74
C ARG A 102 -1.69 -6.61 16.62
N ARG A 103 -2.83 -6.33 15.98
CA ARG A 103 -3.34 -7.14 14.88
C ARG A 103 -2.47 -6.97 13.64
N LEU A 104 -2.18 -5.71 13.26
CA LEU A 104 -1.30 -5.43 12.13
C LEU A 104 0.14 -5.86 12.41
N LEU A 105 0.65 -5.58 13.62
CA LEU A 105 2.02 -5.96 14.00
C LEU A 105 2.23 -7.48 14.05
N ARG A 106 1.24 -8.26 14.52
CA ARG A 106 1.31 -9.73 14.44
C ARG A 106 1.35 -10.23 13.00
N ARG A 107 0.55 -9.64 12.10
CA ARG A 107 0.57 -10.02 10.69
C ARG A 107 1.89 -9.64 10.03
N ALA A 108 2.46 -8.49 10.39
CA ALA A 108 3.78 -8.08 9.94
C ALA A 108 4.86 -9.06 10.40
N ALA A 109 4.85 -9.45 11.68
CA ALA A 109 5.78 -10.45 12.23
C ALA A 109 5.68 -11.79 11.49
N GLN A 110 4.46 -12.30 11.28
CA GLN A 110 4.26 -13.53 10.52
C GLN A 110 4.84 -13.47 9.10
N LEU A 111 4.67 -12.34 8.39
CA LEU A 111 5.24 -12.17 7.04
C LEU A 111 6.79 -12.12 7.06
N LEU A 112 7.38 -11.63 8.14
CA LEU A 112 8.83 -11.64 8.35
C LEU A 112 9.32 -13.07 8.62
N ASP A 113 8.65 -13.82 9.49
CA ASP A 113 8.95 -15.23 9.78
C ASP A 113 8.85 -16.08 8.49
N GLU A 114 7.78 -15.89 7.71
CA GLU A 114 7.58 -16.55 6.40
C GLU A 114 8.71 -16.22 5.41
N ALA A 115 9.32 -15.03 5.54
CA ALA A 115 10.46 -14.58 4.75
C ALA A 115 11.84 -14.97 5.33
N GLY A 116 11.86 -15.70 6.46
CA GLY A 116 13.07 -16.25 7.08
C GLY A 116 13.83 -15.28 7.99
N TRP A 117 13.13 -14.33 8.61
CA TRP A 117 13.69 -13.40 9.60
C TRP A 117 13.49 -13.86 11.04
#